data_AF-A0A0B8PN64-F1
#
_entry.id   AF-A0A0B8PN64-F1
#
_cell.length_a   1.000
_cell.length_b   1.000
_cell.length_c   1.000
_cell.angle_alpha   90.00
_cell.angle_beta   90.00
_cell.angle_gamma   90.00
#
_symmetry.space_group_name_H-M   'P 1'
#
loop_
_entity.id
_entity.type
_entity.pdbx_description
1 polymer ?
#
loop_
_entity_poly.entity_id
_entity_poly.type
_entity_poly.pdbx_seq_one_letter_code
_entity_poly.pdbx_strand_id
1 'polypeptide(L)'
;MSKKIVAVTACPTGIAHTFMAAKKIQAWAEKQGYEVKVETQGSDGVKNKLTPQDIASADGVVLAVDVPIMDMERFDNVNPLKVRTQELIKRVDDLLPTAFLRGKEKTTAQVESPDEKRSAYQVAIGHIMTGISYMLPVVVLGGLLMAVAKITGEFIDISGTPIETLDKLGFMTIKFMYPIFAGYLAYSIAGKPALIPAFIGGLMTDEPYKRFFDLEGWAPSGFFGAIAIGFLVGYLVRYLNDVIKVKTELTTLKTMLLVPAVTGVVMVLTMEYAINRSLAR
;
A
#
# COMPACT_ATOMS: atom_id res chain seq x y z
N MET A 1 31.88 -16.70 17.44
CA MET A 1 30.70 -15.82 17.59
C MET A 1 29.56 -16.43 16.81
N SER A 2 28.35 -16.48 17.38
CA SER A 2 27.15 -16.88 16.63
C SER A 2 26.86 -15.80 15.57
N LYS A 3 26.50 -16.22 14.36
CA LYS A 3 26.12 -15.27 13.29
C LYS A 3 24.75 -14.69 13.60
N LYS A 4 24.55 -13.40 13.28
CA LYS A 4 23.25 -12.72 13.43
C LYS A 4 22.58 -12.49 12.09
N ILE A 5 21.32 -12.88 11.96
CA ILE A 5 20.48 -12.60 10.79
C ILE A 5 19.28 -11.74 11.18
N VAL A 6 19.03 -10.70 10.40
CA VAL A 6 17.81 -9.90 10.54
C VAL A 6 16.98 -9.98 9.28
N ALA A 7 15.66 -9.99 9.44
CA ALA A 7 14.76 -10.10 8.30
C ALA A 7 13.54 -9.19 8.43
N VAL A 8 13.01 -8.76 7.30
CA VAL A 8 11.67 -8.17 7.18
C VAL A 8 10.82 -9.08 6.29
N THR A 9 9.63 -9.43 6.76
CA THR A 9 8.63 -10.15 5.94
C THR A 9 7.40 -9.28 5.71
N ALA A 10 6.90 -9.24 4.47
CA ALA A 10 5.70 -8.48 4.14
C ALA A 10 4.94 -9.05 2.93
N CYS A 11 3.63 -9.27 3.07
CA CYS A 11 2.76 -9.76 2.01
C CYS A 11 1.48 -8.90 1.94
N PRO A 12 0.98 -8.53 0.74
CA PRO A 12 -0.23 -7.71 0.59
C PRO A 12 -1.52 -8.42 1.01
N THR A 13 -1.52 -9.75 0.95
CA THR A 13 -2.72 -10.58 1.10
C THR A 13 -2.68 -11.29 2.46
N GLY A 14 -3.31 -10.67 3.46
CA GLY A 14 -3.48 -11.24 4.78
C GLY A 14 -2.18 -11.46 5.56
N ILE A 15 -2.30 -12.18 6.67
CA ILE A 15 -1.19 -12.39 7.62
C ILE A 15 -0.38 -13.67 7.37
N ALA A 16 -0.90 -14.59 6.56
CA ALA A 16 -0.39 -15.96 6.46
C ALA A 16 1.05 -16.03 5.91
N HIS A 17 1.30 -15.55 4.70
CA HIS A 17 2.65 -15.63 4.11
C HIS A 17 3.68 -14.81 4.89
N THR A 18 3.29 -13.65 5.43
CA THR A 18 4.13 -12.82 6.29
C THR A 18 4.62 -13.61 7.51
N PHE A 19 3.70 -14.24 8.25
CA PHE A 19 4.06 -15.03 9.43
C PHE A 19 4.75 -16.35 9.09
N MET A 20 4.32 -17.05 8.04
CA MET A 20 4.95 -18.29 7.61
C MET A 20 6.40 -18.07 7.18
N ALA A 21 6.67 -17.02 6.40
CA ALA A 21 8.03 -16.65 6.03
C ALA A 21 8.86 -16.34 7.29
N ALA A 22 8.33 -15.55 8.22
CA ALA A 22 9.03 -15.21 9.46
C ALA A 22 9.36 -16.45 10.30
N LYS A 23 8.38 -17.36 10.47
CA LYS A 23 8.57 -18.62 11.21
C LYS A 23 9.60 -19.53 10.55
N LYS A 24 9.64 -19.61 9.22
CA LYS A 24 10.66 -20.39 8.52
C LYS A 24 12.06 -19.80 8.68
N ILE A 25 12.22 -18.48 8.66
CA ILE A 25 13.52 -17.83 8.94
C ILE A 25 13.96 -18.12 10.37
N GLN A 26 13.06 -17.97 11.34
CA GLN A 26 13.34 -18.26 12.76
C GLN A 26 13.79 -19.70 12.95
N ALA A 27 12.99 -20.66 12.47
CA ALA A 27 13.30 -22.09 12.60
C ALA A 27 14.61 -22.48 11.91
N TRP A 28 14.90 -21.88 10.74
CA TRP A 28 16.16 -22.11 10.06
C TRP A 28 17.36 -21.56 10.85
N ALA A 29 17.27 -20.33 11.35
CA ALA A 29 18.34 -19.73 12.14
C ALA A 29 18.59 -20.48 13.46
N GLU A 30 17.53 -20.87 14.16
CA GLU A 30 17.61 -21.71 15.37
C GLU A 30 18.32 -23.04 15.07
N LYS A 31 17.97 -23.70 13.96
CA LYS A 31 18.62 -24.95 13.51
C LYS A 31 20.12 -24.79 13.25
N GLN A 32 20.54 -23.61 12.78
CA GLN A 32 21.96 -23.30 12.51
C GLN A 32 22.70 -22.71 13.74
N GLY A 33 22.00 -22.47 14.85
CA GLY A 33 22.54 -21.81 16.04
C GLY A 33 22.84 -20.32 15.85
N TYR A 34 22.12 -19.65 14.94
CA TYR A 34 22.25 -18.23 14.63
C TYR A 34 21.27 -17.37 15.44
N GLU A 35 21.70 -16.18 15.82
CA GLU A 35 20.80 -15.16 16.36
C GLU A 35 19.89 -14.63 15.26
N VAL A 36 18.59 -14.53 15.54
CA VAL A 36 17.61 -14.10 14.55
C VAL A 36 16.64 -13.07 15.11
N LYS A 37 16.40 -12.01 14.34
CA LYS A 37 15.29 -11.08 14.58
C LYS A 37 14.52 -10.84 13.29
N VAL A 38 13.20 -11.07 13.33
CA VAL A 38 12.34 -10.90 12.17
C VAL A 38 11.26 -9.85 12.47
N GLU A 39 11.27 -8.78 11.71
CA GLU A 39 10.21 -7.78 11.65
C GLU A 39 9.13 -8.25 10.68
N THR A 40 7.87 -8.26 11.10
CA THR A 40 6.74 -8.62 10.24
C THR A 40 5.92 -7.37 9.97
N GLN A 41 5.65 -7.08 8.69
CA GLN A 41 4.76 -6.01 8.28
C GLN A 41 3.57 -6.61 7.53
N GLY A 42 2.41 -6.66 8.18
CA GLY A 42 1.18 -7.19 7.60
C GLY A 42 -0.02 -6.29 7.88
N SER A 43 -1.23 -6.80 7.64
CA SER A 43 -2.48 -6.10 7.98
C SER A 43 -2.60 -5.75 9.47
N ASP A 44 -1.95 -6.53 10.33
CA ASP A 44 -1.90 -6.31 11.80
C ASP A 44 -0.87 -5.23 12.21
N GLY A 45 -0.29 -4.52 11.26
CA GLY A 45 0.77 -3.54 11.48
C GLY A 45 2.17 -4.15 11.57
N VAL A 46 3.12 -3.32 12.03
CA VAL A 46 4.54 -3.71 12.20
C VAL A 46 4.74 -4.34 13.56
N LYS A 47 5.26 -5.57 13.60
CA LYS A 47 5.67 -6.26 14.84
C LYS A 47 7.17 -6.54 14.81
N ASN A 48 7.79 -6.53 15.99
CA ASN A 48 9.23 -6.79 16.18
C ASN A 48 10.15 -5.90 15.33
N LYS A 49 9.82 -4.61 15.24
CA LYS A 49 10.55 -3.63 14.43
C LYS A 49 12.06 -3.69 14.68
N LEU A 50 12.83 -3.77 13.60
CA LEU A 50 14.28 -3.74 13.61
C LEU A 50 14.77 -2.32 13.94
N THR A 51 15.68 -2.24 14.90
CA THR A 51 16.38 -1.00 15.22
C THR A 51 17.54 -0.78 14.23
N PRO A 52 18.04 0.46 14.07
CA PRO A 52 19.26 0.71 13.31
C PRO A 52 20.44 -0.14 13.80
N GLN A 53 20.54 -0.37 15.11
CA GLN A 53 21.55 -1.23 15.73
C GLN A 53 21.39 -2.70 15.33
N ASP A 54 20.15 -3.19 15.20
CA ASP A 54 19.90 -4.56 14.73
C ASP A 54 20.43 -4.76 13.31
N ILE A 55 20.19 -3.79 12.43
CA ILE A 55 20.62 -3.85 11.03
C ILE A 55 22.15 -3.74 10.94
N ALA A 56 22.77 -2.81 11.68
CA ALA A 56 24.21 -2.62 11.67
C ALA A 56 24.98 -3.83 12.25
N SER A 57 24.45 -4.46 13.29
CA SER A 57 25.07 -5.63 13.93
C SER A 57 24.85 -6.94 13.19
N ALA A 58 23.89 -7.02 12.25
CA ALA A 58 23.59 -8.25 11.53
C ALA A 58 24.69 -8.64 10.53
N ASP A 59 24.96 -9.95 10.43
CA ASP A 59 25.85 -10.55 9.42
C ASP A 59 25.12 -10.85 8.10
N GLY A 60 23.80 -10.97 8.16
CA GLY A 60 22.94 -11.13 6.98
C GLY A 60 21.63 -10.36 7.15
N VAL A 61 21.18 -9.72 6.07
CA VAL A 61 19.91 -8.98 6.02
C VAL A 61 19.02 -9.60 4.95
N VAL A 62 17.78 -9.93 5.30
CA VAL A 62 16.81 -10.54 4.38
C VAL A 62 15.56 -9.69 4.27
N LEU A 63 15.13 -9.38 3.05
CA LEU A 63 13.85 -8.74 2.77
C LEU A 63 13.01 -9.73 1.97
N ALA A 64 12.15 -10.48 2.67
CA ALA A 64 11.20 -11.41 2.08
C ALA A 64 9.85 -10.71 1.89
N VAL A 65 9.70 -9.97 0.80
CA VAL A 65 8.63 -8.98 0.64
C VAL A 65 7.94 -9.09 -0.72
N ASP A 66 6.61 -8.98 -0.71
CA ASP A 66 5.77 -8.92 -1.92
C ASP A 66 5.16 -7.52 -2.14
N VAL A 67 5.34 -6.61 -1.16
CA VAL A 67 4.93 -5.20 -1.18
C VAL A 67 6.04 -4.30 -0.69
N PRO A 68 6.03 -3.01 -1.05
CA PRO A 68 6.88 -2.01 -0.39
C PRO A 68 6.69 -2.03 1.12
N ILE A 69 7.80 -2.07 1.84
CA ILE A 69 7.81 -2.05 3.31
C ILE A 69 7.95 -0.63 3.85
N MET A 70 7.41 -0.40 5.04
CA MET A 70 7.58 0.83 5.79
C MET A 70 9.05 1.01 6.21
N ASP A 71 9.50 2.25 6.18
CA ASP A 71 10.85 2.69 6.56
C ASP A 71 11.96 1.93 5.82
N MET A 72 11.79 1.79 4.49
CA MET A 72 12.71 1.08 3.59
C MET A 72 14.10 1.72 3.55
N GLU A 73 14.18 3.04 3.77
CA GLU A 73 15.41 3.82 3.82
C GLU A 73 16.43 3.31 4.86
N ARG A 74 15.96 2.59 5.90
CA ARG A 74 16.84 1.94 6.90
C ARG A 74 17.79 0.90 6.28
N PHE A 75 17.48 0.43 5.07
CA PHE A 75 18.24 -0.62 4.37
C PHE A 75 19.07 -0.08 3.20
N ASP A 76 19.15 1.24 3.00
CA ASP A 76 19.80 1.83 1.81
C ASP A 76 21.31 1.56 1.74
N ASN A 77 21.96 1.47 2.90
CA ASN A 77 23.40 1.27 3.03
C ASN A 77 23.81 -0.20 3.23
N VAL A 78 22.87 -1.13 3.21
CA VAL A 78 23.14 -2.57 3.31
C VAL A 78 22.81 -3.29 2.01
N ASN A 79 23.33 -4.51 1.85
CA ASN A 79 23.07 -5.36 0.69
C ASN A 79 22.14 -6.54 1.05
N PRO A 80 20.82 -6.33 1.21
CA PRO A 80 19.93 -7.39 1.63
C PRO A 80 19.71 -8.44 0.54
N LEU A 81 19.49 -9.69 0.97
CA LEU A 81 18.84 -10.70 0.14
C LEU A 81 17.37 -10.32 -0.04
N LYS A 82 16.99 -9.87 -1.23
CA LYS A 82 15.60 -9.55 -1.58
C LYS A 82 14.96 -10.75 -2.29
N VAL A 83 13.88 -11.27 -1.73
CA VAL A 83 13.14 -12.42 -2.28
C VAL A 83 11.64 -12.26 -2.00
N ARG A 84 10.78 -13.00 -2.71
CA ARG A 84 9.35 -13.04 -2.39
C ARG A 84 9.06 -13.91 -1.17
N THR A 85 7.96 -13.64 -0.46
CA THR A 85 7.60 -14.44 0.74
C THR A 85 7.38 -15.92 0.37
N GLN A 86 6.65 -16.20 -0.71
CA GLN A 86 6.38 -17.57 -1.16
C GLN A 86 7.64 -18.30 -1.62
N GLU A 87 8.55 -17.60 -2.28
CA GLU A 87 9.81 -18.18 -2.75
C GLU A 87 10.67 -18.58 -1.56
N LEU A 88 10.82 -17.67 -0.59
CA LEU A 88 11.49 -17.95 0.66
C LEU A 88 10.86 -19.14 1.39
N ILE A 89 9.53 -19.21 1.45
CA ILE A 89 8.84 -20.31 2.12
C ILE A 89 9.20 -21.66 1.47
N LYS A 90 9.33 -21.72 0.15
CA LYS A 90 9.65 -22.96 -0.58
C LYS A 90 11.13 -23.32 -0.52
N ARG A 91 12.03 -22.33 -0.50
CA ARG A 91 13.47 -22.51 -0.72
C ARG A 91 14.32 -21.91 0.40
N VAL A 92 13.84 -21.98 1.65
CA VAL A 92 14.48 -21.34 2.81
C VAL A 92 15.94 -21.80 2.99
N ASP A 93 16.20 -23.10 2.85
CA ASP A 93 17.53 -23.69 3.04
C ASP A 93 18.51 -23.29 1.93
N ASP A 94 18.02 -23.02 0.71
CA ASP A 94 18.86 -22.57 -0.42
C ASP A 94 19.17 -21.07 -0.31
N LEU A 95 18.18 -20.28 0.09
CA LEU A 95 18.22 -18.82 -0.01
C LEU A 95 18.93 -18.18 1.18
N LEU A 96 18.62 -18.59 2.41
CA LEU A 96 19.15 -17.91 3.61
C LEU A 96 20.69 -17.96 3.74
N PRO A 97 21.41 -19.03 3.34
CA PRO A 97 22.87 -19.00 3.34
C PRO A 97 23.44 -17.86 2.47
N THR A 98 22.78 -17.53 1.37
CA THR A 98 23.26 -16.49 0.43
C THR A 98 23.20 -15.09 1.02
N ALA A 99 22.39 -14.87 2.06
CA ALA A 99 22.31 -13.58 2.76
C ALA A 99 23.64 -13.18 3.41
N PHE A 100 24.45 -14.15 3.84
CA PHE A 100 25.77 -13.90 4.44
C PHE A 100 26.87 -13.65 3.41
N LEU A 101 26.67 -14.06 2.16
CA LEU A 101 27.66 -13.93 1.09
C LEU A 101 27.64 -12.55 0.42
N ARG A 102 26.57 -11.78 0.63
CA ARG A 102 26.33 -10.50 -0.06
C ARG A 102 27.16 -9.32 0.49
N GLY A 103 27.88 -9.49 1.60
CA GLY A 103 28.62 -8.42 2.26
C GLY A 103 27.69 -7.40 2.94
N LYS A 104 28.18 -6.69 3.98
CA LYS A 104 27.37 -5.68 4.68
C LYS A 104 27.19 -4.39 3.89
N GLU A 105 28.10 -4.07 2.99
CA GLU A 105 28.09 -2.84 2.18
C GLU A 105 27.74 -3.15 0.72
N LYS A 106 27.03 -2.22 0.07
CA LYS A 106 26.82 -2.26 -1.38
C LYS A 106 28.15 -2.03 -2.09
N THR A 107 28.83 -3.10 -2.47
CA THR A 107 29.81 -3.02 -3.57
C THR A 107 29.04 -2.73 -4.85
N THR A 108 29.52 -1.77 -5.66
CA THR A 108 28.92 -1.30 -6.93
C THR A 108 28.81 -2.37 -8.03
N ALA A 109 28.96 -3.65 -7.71
CA ALA A 109 28.77 -4.79 -8.59
C ALA A 109 27.39 -5.39 -8.32
N GLN A 110 26.41 -4.94 -9.10
CA GLN A 110 25.09 -5.54 -9.16
C GLN A 110 25.21 -7.02 -9.57
N VAL A 111 24.92 -7.93 -8.65
CA VAL A 111 24.45 -9.28 -9.04
C VAL A 111 22.93 -9.18 -9.10
N GLU A 112 22.44 -8.78 -10.27
CA GLU A 112 21.04 -8.96 -10.65
C GLU A 112 20.73 -10.45 -10.60
N SER A 113 19.89 -10.86 -9.65
CA SER A 113 19.09 -12.08 -9.81
C SER A 113 18.23 -11.89 -11.07
N PRO A 114 18.02 -12.93 -11.90
CA PRO A 114 17.21 -12.80 -13.10
C PRO A 114 15.80 -12.37 -12.70
N ASP A 115 15.49 -11.10 -12.94
CA ASP A 115 14.14 -10.57 -12.74
C ASP A 115 13.30 -11.17 -13.87
N GLU A 116 12.52 -12.21 -13.55
CA GLU A 116 11.48 -12.69 -14.46
C GLU A 116 10.65 -11.46 -14.86
N LYS A 117 10.77 -11.03 -16.12
CA LYS A 117 10.08 -9.86 -16.66
C LYS A 117 8.58 -10.02 -16.43
N ARG A 118 8.08 -9.47 -15.32
CA ARG A 118 6.65 -9.52 -15.00
C ARG A 118 5.91 -8.76 -16.10
N SER A 119 4.87 -9.39 -16.63
CA SER A 119 3.99 -8.72 -17.58
C SER A 119 3.43 -7.46 -16.93
N ALA A 120 3.32 -6.36 -17.69
CA ALA A 120 2.73 -5.11 -17.22
C ALA A 120 1.34 -5.32 -16.60
N TYR A 121 0.60 -6.32 -17.08
CA TYR A 121 -0.67 -6.76 -16.51
C TYR A 121 -0.56 -7.29 -15.08
N GLN A 122 0.45 -8.10 -14.79
CA GLN A 122 0.68 -8.63 -13.44
C GLN A 122 1.05 -7.52 -12.45
N VAL A 123 1.79 -6.52 -12.91
CA VAL A 123 2.14 -5.34 -12.10
C VAL A 123 0.89 -4.50 -11.82
N ALA A 124 0.09 -4.21 -12.85
CA ALA A 124 -1.15 -3.46 -12.71
C ALA A 124 -2.15 -4.15 -11.76
N ILE A 125 -2.32 -5.47 -11.87
CA ILE A 125 -3.13 -6.25 -10.92
C ILE A 125 -2.60 -6.12 -9.50
N GLY A 126 -1.28 -6.15 -9.28
CA GLY A 126 -0.71 -5.98 -7.95
C GLY A 126 -1.12 -4.66 -7.28
N HIS A 127 -1.16 -3.58 -8.05
CA HIS A 127 -1.61 -2.26 -7.56
C HIS A 127 -3.11 -2.25 -7.22
N ILE A 128 -3.94 -2.85 -8.07
CA ILE A 128 -5.38 -2.99 -7.81
C ILE A 128 -5.62 -3.83 -6.55
N MET A 129 -4.94 -4.96 -6.41
CA MET A 129 -5.05 -5.84 -5.24
C MET A 129 -4.67 -5.10 -3.94
N THR A 130 -3.67 -4.23 -4.00
CA THR A 130 -3.32 -3.37 -2.86
C THR A 130 -4.49 -2.46 -2.48
N GLY A 131 -5.09 -1.76 -3.44
CA GLY A 131 -6.28 -0.94 -3.21
C GLY A 131 -7.45 -1.75 -2.61
N ILE A 132 -7.71 -2.95 -3.13
CA ILE A 132 -8.78 -3.85 -2.62
C ILE A 132 -8.51 -4.24 -1.17
N SER A 133 -7.29 -4.67 -0.84
CA SER A 133 -6.93 -5.06 0.53
C SER A 133 -7.17 -3.94 1.54
N TYR A 134 -6.85 -2.69 1.19
CA TYR A 134 -7.04 -1.56 2.09
C TYR A 134 -8.50 -1.07 2.18
N MET A 135 -9.31 -1.23 1.14
CA MET A 135 -10.74 -0.86 1.20
C MET A 135 -11.60 -1.93 1.89
N LEU A 136 -11.16 -3.19 1.93
CA LEU A 136 -11.96 -4.30 2.47
C LEU A 136 -12.44 -4.08 3.92
N PRO A 137 -11.59 -3.63 4.88
CA PRO A 137 -12.06 -3.35 6.24
C PRO A 137 -13.17 -2.30 6.31
N VAL A 138 -13.13 -1.31 5.42
CA VAL A 138 -14.13 -0.23 5.33
C VAL A 138 -15.47 -0.80 4.85
N VAL A 139 -15.45 -1.60 3.78
CA VAL A 139 -16.65 -2.24 3.23
C VAL A 139 -17.28 -3.19 4.25
N VAL A 140 -16.47 -4.00 4.93
CA VAL A 140 -16.94 -4.94 5.96
C VAL A 140 -17.62 -4.19 7.11
N LEU A 141 -16.98 -3.15 7.64
CA LEU A 141 -17.56 -2.35 8.73
C LEU A 141 -18.89 -1.72 8.30
N GLY A 142 -18.90 -1.03 7.16
CA GLY A 142 -20.11 -0.35 6.68
C GLY A 142 -21.25 -1.32 6.36
N GLY A 143 -20.93 -2.47 5.76
CA GLY A 143 -21.89 -3.52 5.46
C GLY A 143 -22.52 -4.14 6.71
N LEU A 144 -21.72 -4.40 7.75
CA LEU A 144 -22.23 -4.95 9.00
C LEU A 144 -23.15 -3.97 9.73
N LEU A 145 -22.77 -2.69 9.81
CA LEU A 145 -23.62 -1.65 10.43
C LEU A 145 -24.97 -1.51 9.72
N MET A 146 -24.92 -1.44 8.39
CA MET A 146 -26.11 -1.32 7.55
C MET A 146 -26.99 -2.58 7.63
N ALA A 147 -26.39 -3.77 7.64
CA ALA A 147 -27.12 -5.04 7.76
C ALA A 147 -27.90 -5.13 9.07
N VAL A 148 -27.27 -4.80 10.21
CA VAL A 148 -27.93 -4.81 11.52
C VAL A 148 -29.11 -3.83 11.55
N ALA A 149 -28.91 -2.63 11.02
CA ALA A 149 -29.96 -1.61 11.01
C ALA A 149 -31.15 -2.02 10.14
N LYS A 150 -30.90 -2.51 8.93
CA LYS A 150 -31.94 -2.94 8.00
C LYS A 150 -32.71 -4.16 8.50
N ILE A 151 -32.01 -5.17 9.03
CA ILE A 151 -32.67 -6.34 9.62
C ILE A 151 -33.59 -5.91 10.76
N THR A 152 -33.17 -4.97 11.59
CA THR A 152 -34.01 -4.46 12.68
C THR A 152 -35.20 -3.66 12.14
N GLY A 153 -35.01 -2.89 11.07
CA GLY A 153 -36.05 -2.15 10.36
C GLY A 153 -37.19 -3.01 9.79
N GLU A 154 -36.93 -4.31 9.53
CA GLU A 154 -37.98 -5.25 9.10
C GLU A 154 -38.93 -5.65 10.25
N PHE A 155 -38.49 -5.52 11.52
CA PHE A 155 -39.29 -5.91 12.69
C PHE A 155 -39.91 -4.71 13.40
N ILE A 156 -39.24 -3.56 13.40
CA ILE A 156 -39.67 -2.34 14.09
C ILE A 156 -39.35 -1.10 13.25
N ASP A 157 -40.16 -0.04 13.38
CA ASP A 157 -39.81 1.25 12.78
C ASP A 157 -38.57 1.84 13.47
N ILE A 158 -37.53 2.09 12.69
CA ILE A 158 -36.25 2.62 13.15
C ILE A 158 -36.14 4.13 12.99
N SER A 159 -37.15 4.80 12.41
CA SER A 159 -37.14 6.24 12.14
C SER A 159 -36.93 7.06 13.42
N GLY A 160 -35.96 7.97 13.40
CA GLY A 160 -35.57 8.81 14.54
C GLY A 160 -34.80 8.07 15.64
N THR A 161 -34.50 6.79 15.48
CA THR A 161 -33.77 5.99 16.48
C THR A 161 -32.26 5.97 16.21
N PRO A 162 -31.43 5.59 17.20
CA PRO A 162 -30.00 5.35 16.96
C PRO A 162 -29.72 4.29 15.89
N ILE A 163 -30.67 3.38 15.62
CA ILE A 163 -30.52 2.33 14.61
C ILE A 163 -30.56 2.92 13.19
N GLU A 164 -31.39 3.92 12.93
CA GLU A 164 -31.35 4.67 11.66
C GLU A 164 -29.99 5.36 11.46
N THR A 165 -29.36 5.82 12.55
CA THR A 165 -28.01 6.38 12.48
C THR A 165 -26.98 5.32 12.07
N LEU A 166 -27.14 4.06 12.49
CA LEU A 166 -26.28 2.95 12.05
C LEU A 166 -26.46 2.65 10.56
N ASP A 167 -27.68 2.71 10.02
CA ASP A 167 -27.94 2.55 8.58
C ASP A 167 -27.21 3.64 7.77
N LYS A 168 -27.42 4.92 8.15
CA LYS A 168 -26.78 6.07 7.50
C LYS A 168 -25.25 6.02 7.60
N LEU A 169 -24.72 5.67 8.78
CA LEU A 169 -23.29 5.52 9.01
C LEU A 169 -22.71 4.36 8.19
N GLY A 170 -23.42 3.23 8.11
CA GLY A 170 -23.04 2.09 7.30
C GLY A 170 -22.95 2.43 5.82
N PHE A 171 -23.98 3.09 5.30
CA PHE A 171 -24.00 3.59 3.91
C PHE A 171 -22.84 4.56 3.63
N MET A 172 -22.65 5.57 4.48
CA MET A 172 -21.53 6.51 4.35
C MET A 172 -20.17 5.80 4.38
N THR A 173 -19.99 4.83 5.29
CA THR A 173 -18.75 4.06 5.43
C THR A 173 -18.45 3.28 4.15
N ILE A 174 -19.44 2.62 3.55
CA ILE A 174 -19.28 1.91 2.27
C ILE A 174 -18.82 2.87 1.17
N LYS A 175 -19.37 4.09 1.12
CA LYS A 175 -18.99 5.12 0.13
C LYS A 175 -17.53 5.60 0.28
N PHE A 176 -16.96 5.51 1.48
CA PHE A 176 -15.53 5.76 1.70
C PHE A 176 -14.60 4.70 1.09
N MET A 177 -15.13 3.61 0.52
CA MET A 177 -14.29 2.64 -0.18
C MET A 177 -13.52 3.26 -1.36
N TYR A 178 -14.14 4.18 -2.11
CA TYR A 178 -13.54 4.77 -3.32
C TYR A 178 -12.29 5.60 -3.02
N PRO A 179 -12.30 6.56 -2.07
CA PRO A 179 -11.10 7.32 -1.73
C PRO A 179 -10.00 6.46 -1.09
N ILE A 180 -10.37 5.47 -0.27
CA ILE A 180 -9.40 4.53 0.30
C ILE A 180 -8.76 3.69 -0.80
N PHE A 181 -9.56 3.13 -1.69
CA PHE A 181 -9.09 2.34 -2.82
C PHE A 181 -8.16 3.13 -3.73
N ALA A 182 -8.59 4.31 -4.21
CA ALA A 182 -7.79 5.15 -5.11
C ALA A 182 -6.48 5.60 -4.44
N GLY A 183 -6.57 6.02 -3.18
CA GLY A 183 -5.43 6.42 -2.36
C GLY A 183 -4.37 5.32 -2.26
N TYR A 184 -4.77 4.11 -1.84
CA TYR A 184 -3.83 3.01 -1.65
C TYR A 184 -3.34 2.37 -2.95
N LEU A 185 -4.14 2.41 -4.02
CA LEU A 185 -3.69 2.05 -5.36
C LEU A 185 -2.57 3.01 -5.79
N ALA A 186 -2.77 4.33 -5.73
CA ALA A 186 -1.76 5.30 -6.10
C ALA A 186 -0.52 5.25 -5.20
N TYR A 187 -0.73 5.05 -3.90
CA TYR A 187 0.34 4.84 -2.92
C TYR A 187 1.22 3.64 -3.28
N SER A 188 0.63 2.52 -3.75
CA SER A 188 1.40 1.35 -4.16
C SER A 188 2.30 1.61 -5.37
N ILE A 189 2.06 2.69 -6.12
CA ILE A 189 2.83 3.10 -7.29
C ILE A 189 3.91 4.12 -6.89
N ALA A 190 3.56 5.17 -6.16
CA ALA A 190 4.46 6.31 -5.93
C ALA A 190 4.63 6.73 -4.46
N GLY A 191 4.14 5.91 -3.53
CA GLY A 191 4.30 6.13 -2.09
C GLY A 191 3.46 7.27 -1.54
N LYS A 192 3.87 7.78 -0.37
CA LYS A 192 3.13 8.78 0.42
C LYS A 192 2.70 10.03 -0.37
N PRO A 193 3.51 10.62 -1.28
CA PRO A 193 3.13 11.82 -2.02
C PRO A 193 1.89 11.66 -2.92
N ALA A 194 1.56 10.42 -3.32
CA ALA A 194 0.39 10.13 -4.15
C ALA A 194 -0.91 9.95 -3.37
N LEU A 195 -0.83 9.78 -2.05
CA LEU A 195 -1.96 9.40 -1.22
C LEU A 195 -3.07 10.46 -1.22
N ILE A 196 -2.72 11.73 -0.92
CA ILE A 196 -3.71 12.81 -0.79
C ILE A 196 -4.38 13.16 -2.12
N PRO A 197 -3.65 13.36 -3.23
CA PRO A 197 -4.30 13.66 -4.51
C PRO A 197 -5.23 12.53 -4.97
N ALA A 198 -4.85 11.26 -4.76
CA ALA A 198 -5.70 10.13 -5.14
C ALA A 198 -6.89 9.94 -4.19
N PHE A 199 -6.74 10.22 -2.89
CA PHE A 199 -7.84 10.18 -1.94
C PHE A 199 -8.92 11.21 -2.30
N ILE A 200 -8.51 12.45 -2.59
CA ILE A 200 -9.43 13.50 -3.05
C ILE A 200 -10.08 13.10 -4.36
N GLY A 201 -9.30 12.62 -5.34
CA GLY A 201 -9.87 12.16 -6.60
C GLY A 201 -10.83 10.97 -6.43
N GLY A 202 -10.58 10.06 -5.50
CA GLY A 202 -11.52 8.99 -5.16
C GLY A 202 -12.79 9.49 -4.46
N LEU A 203 -12.74 10.58 -3.68
CA LEU A 203 -13.95 11.26 -3.19
C LEU A 203 -14.74 11.89 -4.33
N MET A 204 -14.04 12.34 -5.38
CA MET A 204 -14.65 12.96 -6.55
C MET A 204 -15.48 11.97 -7.39
N THR A 205 -15.39 10.65 -7.16
CA THR A 205 -16.07 9.65 -7.99
C THR A 205 -17.54 9.41 -7.60
N ASP A 206 -17.97 9.89 -6.44
CA ASP A 206 -19.31 9.63 -5.90
C ASP A 206 -19.96 10.88 -5.26
N GLU A 207 -21.12 10.69 -4.63
CA GLU A 207 -21.99 11.70 -4.00
C GLU A 207 -21.30 12.83 -3.22
N PRO A 208 -20.22 12.63 -2.44
CA PRO A 208 -19.53 13.73 -1.79
C PRO A 208 -19.17 14.85 -2.76
N TYR A 209 -18.68 14.51 -3.96
CA TYR A 209 -18.35 15.47 -5.00
C TYR A 209 -19.54 16.32 -5.42
N LYS A 210 -20.65 15.65 -5.74
CA LYS A 210 -21.89 16.29 -6.16
C LYS A 210 -22.37 17.30 -5.12
N ARG A 211 -22.26 16.95 -3.83
CA ARG A 211 -22.73 17.79 -2.73
C ARG A 211 -21.86 19.02 -2.47
N PHE A 212 -20.56 18.94 -2.71
CA PHE A 212 -19.67 20.09 -2.54
C PHE A 212 -19.63 21.04 -3.73
N PHE A 213 -19.97 20.55 -4.94
CA PHE A 213 -19.87 21.31 -6.19
C PHE A 213 -21.23 21.55 -6.87
N ASP A 214 -22.34 21.26 -6.17
CA ASP A 214 -23.73 21.47 -6.62
C ASP A 214 -24.00 21.03 -8.06
N LEU A 215 -23.56 19.81 -8.39
CA LEU A 215 -23.63 19.29 -9.76
C LEU A 215 -25.02 18.77 -10.12
N GLU A 216 -25.64 19.36 -11.13
CA GLU A 216 -26.88 18.89 -11.76
C GLU A 216 -26.60 17.99 -12.97
N GLY A 217 -27.42 16.96 -13.19
CA GLY A 217 -27.28 16.05 -14.34
C GLY A 217 -26.02 15.17 -14.32
N TRP A 218 -25.36 15.02 -13.16
CA TRP A 218 -24.12 14.27 -13.00
C TRP A 218 -24.34 12.78 -12.70
N ALA A 219 -23.54 11.92 -13.34
CA ALA A 219 -23.50 10.49 -13.08
C ALA A 219 -22.20 10.11 -12.35
N PRO A 220 -22.26 9.35 -11.23
CA PRO A 220 -21.07 8.92 -10.52
C PRO A 220 -20.23 7.95 -11.35
N SER A 221 -18.94 8.23 -11.46
CA SER A 221 -17.95 7.32 -12.06
C SER A 221 -17.62 6.14 -11.15
N GLY A 222 -17.93 6.24 -9.85
CA GLY A 222 -17.86 5.16 -8.87
C GLY A 222 -16.51 4.45 -8.84
N PHE A 223 -16.54 3.12 -8.85
CA PHE A 223 -15.32 2.31 -8.73
C PHE A 223 -14.39 2.44 -9.94
N PHE A 224 -14.93 2.56 -11.16
CA PHE A 224 -14.12 2.71 -12.36
C PHE A 224 -13.39 4.05 -12.40
N GLY A 225 -14.04 5.13 -11.95
CA GLY A 225 -13.39 6.42 -11.73
C GLY A 225 -12.24 6.32 -10.71
N ALA A 226 -12.44 5.57 -9.63
CA ALA A 226 -11.42 5.38 -8.59
C ALA A 226 -10.20 4.61 -9.11
N ILE A 227 -10.38 3.60 -9.96
CA ILE A 227 -9.28 2.90 -10.65
C ILE A 227 -8.52 3.86 -11.56
N ALA A 228 -9.24 4.61 -12.41
CA ALA A 228 -8.63 5.53 -13.37
C ALA A 228 -7.77 6.58 -12.66
N ILE A 229 -8.31 7.21 -11.61
CA ILE A 229 -7.59 8.19 -10.80
C ILE A 229 -6.43 7.58 -10.03
N GLY A 230 -6.60 6.39 -9.44
CA GLY A 230 -5.52 5.72 -8.73
C GLY A 230 -4.29 5.54 -9.62
N PHE A 231 -4.48 5.05 -10.84
CA PHE A 231 -3.37 4.88 -11.80
C PHE A 231 -2.84 6.21 -12.32
N LEU A 232 -3.72 7.15 -12.70
CA LEU A 232 -3.34 8.47 -13.18
C LEU A 232 -2.44 9.18 -12.15
N VAL A 233 -2.91 9.31 -10.92
CA VAL A 233 -2.20 9.99 -9.83
C VAL A 233 -0.92 9.24 -9.50
N GLY A 234 -0.97 7.91 -9.36
CA GLY A 234 0.21 7.11 -9.05
C GLY A 234 1.34 7.32 -10.07
N TYR A 235 1.04 7.19 -11.36
CA TYR A 235 2.04 7.35 -12.41
C TYR A 235 2.47 8.81 -12.61
N LEU A 236 1.57 9.78 -12.45
CA LEU A 236 1.89 11.19 -12.54
C LEU A 236 2.87 11.61 -11.43
N VAL A 237 2.61 11.21 -10.19
CA VAL A 237 3.50 11.50 -9.06
C VAL A 237 4.87 10.85 -9.26
N ARG A 238 4.91 9.60 -9.74
CA ARG A 238 6.17 8.92 -10.08
C ARG A 238 6.93 9.72 -11.14
N TYR A 239 6.27 10.08 -12.23
CA TYR A 239 6.86 10.87 -13.31
C TYR A 239 7.42 12.22 -12.84
N LEU A 240 6.64 12.99 -12.07
CA LEU A 240 7.09 14.28 -11.53
C LEU A 240 8.27 14.11 -10.56
N ASN A 241 8.29 13.03 -9.77
CA ASN A 241 9.42 12.73 -8.91
C ASN A 241 10.68 12.35 -9.69
N ASP A 242 10.57 11.67 -10.82
CA ASP A 242 11.73 11.26 -11.62
C ASP A 242 12.29 12.43 -12.45
N VAL A 243 11.41 13.31 -12.96
CA VAL A 243 11.79 14.43 -13.83
C VAL A 243 12.31 15.63 -13.04
N ILE A 244 11.68 15.97 -11.92
CA ILE A 244 12.02 17.19 -11.17
C ILE A 244 13.23 16.89 -10.27
N LYS A 245 14.43 17.21 -10.74
CA LYS A 245 15.65 17.06 -9.94
C LYS A 245 15.91 18.34 -9.15
N VAL A 246 16.03 18.20 -7.83
CA VAL A 246 16.32 19.30 -6.90
C VAL A 246 17.52 18.95 -6.06
N LYS A 247 18.17 19.96 -5.47
CA LYS A 247 19.23 19.75 -4.48
C LYS A 247 18.64 19.06 -3.24
N THR A 248 19.47 18.33 -2.49
CA THR A 248 19.04 17.50 -1.35
C THR A 248 18.20 18.27 -0.34
N GLU A 249 18.52 19.53 -0.08
CA GLU A 249 17.83 20.43 0.86
C GLU A 249 16.40 20.77 0.42
N LEU A 250 16.12 20.71 -0.87
CA LEU A 250 14.82 21.04 -1.47
C LEU A 250 13.95 19.79 -1.71
N THR A 251 14.44 18.60 -1.38
CA THR A 251 13.71 17.34 -1.60
C THR A 251 12.38 17.33 -0.87
N THR A 252 12.35 17.83 0.38
CA THR A 252 11.11 17.95 1.16
C THR A 252 10.12 18.91 0.51
N LEU A 253 10.58 20.06 0.03
CA LEU A 253 9.73 21.04 -0.66
C LEU A 253 9.12 20.43 -1.93
N LYS A 254 9.93 19.70 -2.70
CA LYS A 254 9.45 18.98 -3.88
C LYS A 254 8.36 17.97 -3.53
N THR A 255 8.62 17.05 -2.60
CA THR A 255 7.74 15.89 -2.36
C THR A 255 6.52 16.20 -1.51
N MET A 256 6.57 17.24 -0.68
CA MET A 256 5.45 17.64 0.19
C MET A 256 4.58 18.75 -0.39
N LEU A 257 5.15 19.64 -1.21
CA LEU A 257 4.44 20.82 -1.72
C LEU A 257 4.27 20.77 -3.24
N LEU A 258 5.37 20.77 -3.98
CA LEU A 258 5.33 20.94 -5.44
C LEU A 258 4.59 19.78 -6.13
N VAL A 259 5.02 18.54 -5.85
CA VAL A 259 4.48 17.36 -6.52
C VAL A 259 3.00 17.14 -6.15
N PRO A 260 2.59 17.18 -4.87
CA PRO A 260 1.18 17.07 -4.51
C PRO A 260 0.32 18.20 -5.10
N ALA A 261 0.81 19.45 -5.15
CA ALA A 261 0.07 20.57 -5.72
C ALA A 261 -0.19 20.39 -7.22
N VAL A 262 0.85 20.10 -8.01
CA VAL A 262 0.72 19.86 -9.45
C VAL A 262 -0.19 18.66 -9.72
N THR A 263 0.03 17.57 -9.00
CA THR A 263 -0.78 16.35 -9.14
C THR A 263 -2.24 16.61 -8.77
N GLY A 264 -2.51 17.37 -7.71
CA GLY A 264 -3.85 17.73 -7.27
C GLY A 264 -4.60 18.55 -8.34
N VAL A 265 -3.95 19.57 -8.91
CA VAL A 265 -4.54 20.37 -10.00
C VAL A 265 -4.86 19.50 -11.21
N VAL A 266 -3.90 18.69 -11.68
CA VAL A 266 -4.11 17.81 -12.83
C VAL A 266 -5.21 16.79 -12.57
N MET A 267 -5.26 16.22 -11.36
CA MET A 267 -6.29 15.27 -10.95
C MET A 267 -7.68 15.91 -10.99
N VAL A 268 -7.86 17.11 -10.42
CA VAL A 268 -9.15 17.82 -10.42
C VAL A 268 -9.61 18.11 -11.85
N LEU A 269 -8.73 18.64 -12.69
CA LEU A 269 -9.03 18.91 -14.10
C LEU A 269 -9.41 17.62 -14.84
N THR A 270 -8.70 16.52 -14.57
CA THR A 270 -9.04 15.23 -15.20
C THR A 270 -10.42 14.74 -14.77
N MET A 271 -10.75 14.88 -13.48
CA MET A 271 -12.07 14.50 -12.99
C MET A 271 -13.15 15.36 -13.62
N GLU A 272 -13.03 16.68 -13.61
CA GLU A 272 -14.07 17.58 -14.10
C GLU A 272 -14.32 17.45 -15.60
N TYR A 273 -13.26 17.37 -16.41
CA TYR A 273 -13.38 17.48 -17.87
C TYR A 273 -13.38 16.14 -18.61
N ALA A 274 -12.76 15.10 -18.05
CA ALA A 274 -12.62 13.80 -18.74
C ALA A 274 -13.50 12.70 -18.13
N ILE A 275 -13.57 12.57 -16.82
CA ILE A 275 -14.24 11.44 -16.14
C ILE A 275 -15.69 11.78 -15.77
N ASN A 276 -15.89 12.87 -15.05
CA ASN A 276 -17.18 13.32 -14.53
C ASN A 276 -17.78 14.43 -15.40
N ARG A 277 -17.58 14.35 -16.72
CA ARG A 277 -18.00 15.40 -17.65
C ARG A 277 -19.50 15.67 -17.48
N SER A 278 -19.85 16.89 -17.07
CA SER A 278 -21.26 17.30 -16.97
C SER A 278 -21.91 17.22 -18.35
N LEU A 279 -23.04 16.53 -18.42
CA LEU A 279 -23.86 16.37 -19.63
C LEU A 279 -24.76 17.59 -19.89
N ALA A 280 -24.75 18.58 -19.00
CA ALA A 280 -25.62 19.76 -19.05
C ALA A 280 -24.92 21.03 -19.59
N ARG A 281 -23.83 20.89 -20.36
CA ARG A 281 -23.21 22.01 -21.09
C ARG A 281 -23.71 22.09 -22.52
#